data_AF-A0A497K1U5-F1
#
_entry.id   AF-A0A497K1U5-F1
#
_cell.length_a   1.000
_cell.length_b   1.000
_cell.length_c   1.000
_cell.angle_alpha   90.00
_cell.angle_beta   90.00
_cell.angle_gamma   90.00
#
_symmetry.space_group_name_H-M   'P 1'
#
loop_
_entity.id
_entity.type
_entity.pdbx_description
1 polymer ?
#
loop_
_entity_poly.entity_id
_entity_poly.type
_entity_poly.pdbx_seq_one_letter_code
_entity_poly.pdbx_strand_id
1 'polypeptide(L)'
;MGKNMTNILIELRKIRISGVEMGYREFAKSIPATMRELLAERLMDVMLEAKDGSRVPSSLAKTILFYWQREQLSSEAGLTNLLEAVSYADPDRAFTVMESLGIEELRLAFRSTS
;
A
#
# COMPACT_ATOMS: atom_id res chain seq x y z
N MET A 1 -6.16 6.05 -41.36
CA MET A 1 -4.99 6.51 -40.57
C MET A 1 -4.58 5.39 -39.63
N GLY A 2 -3.47 4.70 -39.95
CA GLY A 2 -2.97 3.59 -39.14
C GLY A 2 -2.35 4.11 -37.85
N LYS A 3 -2.74 3.55 -36.70
CA LYS A 3 -2.09 3.86 -35.42
C LYS A 3 -0.61 3.47 -35.54
N ASN A 4 0.30 4.42 -35.29
CA ASN A 4 1.74 4.19 -35.33
C ASN A 4 2.11 3.08 -34.33
N MET A 5 2.92 2.10 -34.75
CA MET A 5 3.35 0.97 -33.94
C MET A 5 4.01 1.39 -32.61
N THR A 6 4.71 2.53 -32.61
CA THR A 6 5.26 3.14 -31.39
C THR A 6 4.18 3.57 -30.41
N ASN A 7 3.07 4.14 -30.90
CA ASN A 7 1.93 4.52 -30.06
C ASN A 7 1.20 3.29 -29.52
N ILE A 8 1.11 2.22 -30.33
CA ILE A 8 0.53 0.94 -29.89
C ILE A 8 1.40 0.31 -28.79
N LEU A 9 2.73 0.31 -28.93
CA LEU A 9 3.64 -0.22 -27.90
C LEU A 9 3.63 0.61 -26.61
N ILE A 10 3.44 1.93 -26.69
CA ILE A 10 3.27 2.80 -25.52
C ILE A 10 1.95 2.50 -24.80
N GLU A 11 0.84 2.37 -25.55
CA GLU A 11 -0.46 2.02 -24.97
C GLU A 11 -0.47 0.60 -24.40
N LEU A 12 0.18 -0.37 -25.05
CA LEU A 12 0.36 -1.73 -24.52
C LEU A 12 1.28 -1.75 -23.29
N ARG A 13 2.29 -0.89 -23.22
CA ARG A 13 3.08 -0.67 -21.99
C ARG A 13 2.23 -0.10 -20.87
N LYS A 14 1.38 0.90 -21.13
CA LYS A 14 0.42 1.45 -20.14
C LYS A 14 -0.57 0.38 -19.65
N ILE A 15 -1.09 -0.44 -20.56
CA ILE A 15 -2.01 -1.55 -20.23
C ILE A 15 -1.30 -2.64 -19.41
N ARG A 16 -0.02 -2.93 -19.70
CA ARG A 16 0.79 -3.87 -18.92
C ARG A 16 1.15 -3.32 -17.53
N ILE A 17 1.33 -2.00 -17.38
CA ILE A 17 1.49 -1.33 -16.09
C ILE A 17 0.17 -1.39 -15.29
N SER A 18 -0.99 -1.35 -15.95
CA SER A 18 -2.30 -1.58 -15.32
C SER A 18 -2.65 -3.05 -15.03
N GLY A 19 -1.66 -3.95 -15.05
CA GLY A 19 -1.84 -5.38 -14.76
C GLY A 19 -0.75 -5.96 -13.85
N VAL A 20 0.00 -5.11 -13.14
CA VAL A 20 1.04 -5.57 -12.21
C VAL A 20 0.41 -5.67 -10.82
N GLU A 21 0.22 -6.90 -10.34
CA GLU A 21 0.09 -7.16 -8.91
C GLU A 21 1.39 -6.67 -8.25
N MET A 22 1.30 -5.59 -7.48
CA MET A 22 2.43 -5.03 -6.76
C MET A 22 2.34 -5.52 -5.31
N GLY A 23 3.33 -6.28 -4.85
CA GLY A 23 3.42 -6.68 -3.45
C GLY A 23 3.60 -5.46 -2.54
N TYR A 24 3.25 -5.61 -1.26
CA TYR A 24 3.40 -4.54 -0.26
C TYR A 24 4.81 -3.95 -0.20
N ARG A 25 5.83 -4.78 -0.47
CA ARG A 25 7.23 -4.37 -0.51
C ARG A 25 7.53 -3.45 -1.69
N GLU A 26 7.10 -3.85 -2.89
CA GLU A 26 7.29 -3.07 -4.11
C GLU A 26 6.55 -1.74 -4.01
N PHE A 27 5.38 -1.73 -3.35
CA PHE A 27 4.61 -0.52 -3.09
C PHE A 27 5.27 0.40 -2.05
N ALA A 28 5.72 -0.14 -0.92
CA ALA A 28 6.47 0.65 0.07
C ALA A 28 7.71 1.34 -0.53
N LYS A 29 8.35 0.70 -1.52
CA LYS A 29 9.48 1.26 -2.27
C LYS A 29 9.08 2.38 -3.23
N SER A 30 7.93 2.30 -3.88
CA SER A 30 7.47 3.31 -4.84
C SER A 30 7.04 4.61 -4.15
N ILE A 31 6.65 4.56 -2.88
CA ILE A 31 6.23 5.73 -2.12
C ILE A 31 7.42 6.68 -1.89
N PRO A 32 7.31 7.97 -2.32
CA PRO A 32 8.33 8.98 -2.07
C PRO A 32 8.65 9.11 -0.58
N ALA A 33 9.93 9.22 -0.22
CA ALA A 33 10.36 9.32 1.18
C ALA A 33 9.63 10.43 1.96
N THR A 34 9.31 11.55 1.29
CA THR A 34 8.58 12.69 1.85
C THR A 34 7.13 12.38 2.24
N MET A 35 6.54 11.30 1.73
CA MET A 35 5.16 10.89 2.01
C MET A 35 5.07 9.73 3.01
N ARG A 36 6.19 9.04 3.26
CA ARG A 36 6.20 7.79 4.05
C ARG A 36 5.76 8.00 5.49
N GLU A 37 6.17 9.10 6.11
CA GLU A 37 5.79 9.45 7.48
C GLU A 37 4.28 9.65 7.58
N LEU A 38 3.73 10.57 6.77
CA LEU A 38 2.32 10.87 6.74
C LEU A 38 1.47 9.63 6.42
N LEU A 39 1.91 8.80 5.47
CA LEU A 39 1.22 7.56 5.16
C LEU A 39 1.23 6.60 6.35
N ALA A 40 2.39 6.41 7.00
CA ALA A 40 2.51 5.54 8.16
C ALA A 40 1.60 5.97 9.31
N GLU A 41 1.56 7.27 9.61
CA GLU A 41 0.66 7.84 10.63
C GLU A 41 -0.80 7.51 10.31
N ARG A 42 -1.26 7.81 9.09
CA ARG A 42 -2.66 7.61 8.70
C ARG A 42 -3.07 6.14 8.64
N LEU A 43 -2.18 5.25 8.22
CA LEU A 43 -2.44 3.81 8.25
C LEU A 43 -2.43 3.27 9.68
N MET A 44 -1.63 3.84 10.57
CA MET A 44 -1.66 3.50 11.99
C MET A 44 -2.99 3.93 12.63
N ASP A 45 -3.52 5.11 12.28
CA ASP A 45 -4.86 5.54 12.70
C ASP A 45 -5.93 4.52 12.27
N VAL A 46 -5.86 4.03 11.03
CA VAL A 46 -6.76 2.96 10.53
C VAL A 46 -6.65 1.70 11.39
N MET A 47 -5.43 1.27 11.72
CA MET A 47 -5.20 0.09 12.57
C MET A 47 -5.78 0.26 13.98
N LEU A 48 -5.60 1.43 14.60
CA LEU A 48 -6.07 1.71 15.97
C LEU A 48 -7.60 1.81 16.04
N GLU A 49 -8.22 2.28 14.97
CA GLU A 49 -9.67 2.46 14.88
C GLU A 49 -10.39 1.26 14.24
N ALA A 50 -9.64 0.23 13.82
CA ALA A 50 -10.18 -0.95 13.19
C ALA A 50 -11.13 -1.70 14.14
N LYS A 51 -12.37 -1.88 13.71
CA LYS A 51 -13.39 -2.60 14.50
C LYS A 51 -13.08 -4.11 14.60
N ASP A 52 -12.32 -4.64 13.64
CA ASP A 52 -11.97 -6.06 13.57
C ASP A 52 -10.45 -6.28 13.47
N GLY A 53 -9.71 -5.67 14.40
CA GLY A 53 -8.27 -5.93 14.55
C GLY A 53 -7.92 -7.39 14.88
N SER A 54 -8.92 -8.23 15.19
CA SER A 54 -8.75 -9.67 15.45
C SER A 54 -8.26 -10.46 14.23
N ARG A 55 -8.46 -9.93 13.02
CA ARG A 55 -7.99 -10.53 11.77
C ARG A 55 -6.51 -10.34 11.52
N VAL A 56 -5.87 -9.40 12.22
CA VAL A 56 -4.44 -9.14 12.07
C VAL A 56 -3.67 -10.26 12.77
N PRO A 57 -2.81 -11.02 12.07
CA PRO A 57 -2.01 -12.06 12.71
C PRO A 57 -1.16 -11.49 13.85
N SER A 58 -1.14 -12.17 15.01
CA SER A 58 -0.40 -11.70 16.18
C SER A 58 1.10 -11.50 15.93
N SER A 59 1.69 -12.26 14.98
CA SER A 59 3.06 -12.05 14.52
C SER A 59 3.24 -10.71 13.81
N LEU A 60 2.31 -10.36 12.91
CA LEU A 60 2.33 -9.10 12.18
C LEU A 60 2.09 -7.92 13.12
N ALA A 61 1.14 -8.03 14.06
CA ALA A 61 0.92 -7.01 15.08
C ALA A 61 2.18 -6.73 15.92
N LYS A 62 2.91 -7.78 16.34
CA LYS A 62 4.19 -7.64 17.04
C LYS A 62 5.25 -6.94 16.19
N THR A 63 5.30 -7.25 14.89
CA THR A 63 6.22 -6.58 13.96
C THR A 63 5.91 -5.09 13.83
N ILE A 64 4.62 -4.70 13.74
CA ILE A 64 4.22 -3.28 13.72
C ILE A 64 4.66 -2.57 14.99
N LEU A 65 4.40 -3.15 16.16
CA LEU A 65 4.82 -2.57 17.44
C LEU A 65 6.34 -2.42 17.53
N PHE A 66 7.12 -3.40 17.02
CA PHE A 66 8.57 -3.32 16.96
C PHE A 66 9.06 -2.13 16.13
N TYR A 67 8.48 -1.90 14.94
CA TYR A 67 8.85 -0.75 14.10
C TYR A 67 8.39 0.58 14.71
N TRP A 68 7.22 0.60 15.34
CA TRP A 68 6.67 1.82 15.94
C TRP A 68 7.50 2.32 17.11
N GLN A 69 7.86 1.44 18.04
CA GLN A 69 8.66 1.78 19.22
C GLN A 69 10.05 2.33 18.89
N ARG A 70 10.51 2.19 17.65
CA ARG A 70 11.82 2.62 17.17
C ARG A 70 11.75 3.80 16.20
N GLU A 71 10.56 4.36 15.99
CA GLU A 71 10.31 5.41 14.98
C GLU A 71 10.70 4.96 13.56
N GLN A 72 10.44 3.69 13.25
CA GLN A 72 10.79 3.06 11.97
C GLN A 72 9.57 2.62 11.14
N LEU A 73 8.35 3.02 11.51
CA LEU A 73 7.16 2.69 10.74
C LEU A 73 7.19 3.26 9.32
N SER A 74 7.75 4.45 9.13
CA SER A 74 7.90 5.09 7.82
C SER A 74 9.08 4.55 6.99
N SER A 75 9.85 3.59 7.52
CA SER A 75 10.83 2.86 6.71
C SER A 75 10.14 1.98 5.68
N GLU A 76 10.84 1.58 4.61
CA GLU A 76 10.26 0.67 3.60
C GLU A 76 9.77 -0.64 4.23
N ALA A 77 10.54 -1.18 5.18
CA ALA A 77 10.17 -2.40 5.89
C ALA A 77 8.98 -2.18 6.84
N GLY A 78 8.95 -1.05 7.57
CA GLY A 78 7.83 -0.67 8.42
C GLY A 78 6.54 -0.52 7.63
N LEU A 79 6.58 0.26 6.54
CA LEU A 79 5.45 0.47 5.65
C LEU A 79 4.98 -0.83 5.00
N THR A 80 5.89 -1.69 4.54
CA THR A 80 5.53 -3.01 3.98
C THR A 80 4.65 -3.79 4.94
N ASN A 81 5.05 -3.89 6.21
CA ASN A 81 4.29 -4.62 7.22
C ASN A 81 2.99 -3.90 7.56
N LEU A 82 2.99 -2.56 7.61
CA LEU A 82 1.81 -1.77 7.96
C LEU A 82 0.73 -1.88 6.89
N LEU A 83 1.12 -1.85 5.61
CA LEU A 83 0.25 -2.06 4.46
C LEU A 83 -0.39 -3.45 4.47
N GLU A 84 0.39 -4.47 4.80
CA GLU A 84 -0.13 -5.82 5.00
C GLU A 84 -1.10 -5.88 6.20
N ALA A 85 -0.78 -5.21 7.31
CA ALA A 85 -1.62 -5.23 8.49
C ALA A 85 -2.99 -4.58 8.25
N VAL A 86 -3.02 -3.42 7.59
CA VAL A 86 -4.26 -2.72 7.28
C VAL A 86 -5.13 -3.46 6.26
N SER A 87 -4.54 -4.29 5.39
CA SER A 87 -5.33 -5.13 4.47
C SER A 87 -6.14 -6.20 5.21
N TYR A 88 -5.66 -6.67 6.37
CA TYR A 88 -6.41 -7.56 7.25
C TYR A 88 -7.43 -6.79 8.12
N ALA A 89 -7.03 -5.62 8.63
CA ALA A 89 -7.81 -4.90 9.63
C ALA A 89 -9.00 -4.13 9.04
N ASP A 90 -8.74 -3.29 8.03
CA ASP A 90 -9.75 -2.43 7.39
C ASP A 90 -9.25 -1.96 6.01
N PRO A 91 -9.36 -2.82 4.98
CA PRO A 91 -8.84 -2.52 3.65
C PRO A 91 -9.53 -1.32 2.98
N ASP A 92 -10.82 -1.11 3.26
CA ASP A 92 -11.61 0.00 2.67
C ASP A 92 -11.15 1.36 3.22
N ARG A 93 -10.91 1.47 4.52
CA ARG A 93 -10.36 2.70 5.11
C ARG A 93 -8.91 2.94 4.73
N ALA A 94 -8.10 1.88 4.64
CA ALA A 94 -6.73 1.98 4.13
C ALA A 94 -6.71 2.57 2.72
N PHE A 95 -7.59 2.08 1.84
CA PHE A 95 -7.74 2.61 0.48
C PHE A 95 -8.12 4.09 0.48
N THR A 96 -9.10 4.49 1.32
CA THR A 96 -9.53 5.89 1.43
C THR A 96 -8.39 6.83 1.88
N VAL A 97 -7.56 6.38 2.83
CA VAL A 97 -6.37 7.13 3.25
C VAL A 97 -5.46 7.38 2.06
N MET A 98 -5.17 6.34 1.28
CA MET A 98 -4.20 6.48 0.20
C MET A 98 -4.74 7.26 -1.00
N GLU A 99 -6.03 7.16 -1.31
CA GLU A 99 -6.72 8.03 -2.27
C GLU A 99 -6.62 9.50 -1.85
N SER A 100 -6.86 9.79 -0.57
CA SER A 100 -6.75 11.16 -0.03
C SER A 100 -5.35 11.76 -0.11
N LEU A 101 -4.31 10.91 -0.19
CA LEU A 101 -2.92 11.30 -0.33
C LEU A 101 -2.47 11.37 -1.81
N GLY A 102 -3.35 11.08 -2.77
CA GLY A 102 -3.03 11.08 -4.19
C GLY A 102 -2.10 9.94 -4.62
N ILE A 103 -2.06 8.85 -3.85
CA ILE A 103 -1.26 7.66 -4.14
C ILE A 103 -2.12 6.68 -4.96
N GLU A 104 -2.51 7.10 -6.17
CA GLU A 104 -3.65 6.52 -6.89
C GLU A 104 -3.31 5.25 -7.71
N GLU A 105 -2.04 4.82 -7.76
CA GLU A 105 -1.63 3.55 -8.42
C GLU A 105 -2.27 2.29 -7.77
N LEU A 106 -3.06 2.47 -6.72
CA LEU A 106 -3.53 1.47 -5.76
C LEU A 106 -4.74 0.62 -6.15
N ARG A 107 -5.39 0.88 -7.29
CA ARG A 107 -6.62 0.14 -7.62
C ARG A 107 -6.40 -1.37 -7.84
N LEU A 108 -5.17 -1.77 -8.18
CA LEU A 108 -4.87 -3.12 -8.68
C LEU A 108 -4.11 -3.99 -7.67
N ALA A 109 -3.34 -3.38 -6.76
CA ALA A 109 -2.60 -4.12 -5.73
C ALA A 109 -3.49 -4.64 -4.59
N PHE A 110 -4.60 -3.94 -4.30
CA PHE A 110 -5.46 -4.22 -3.14
C PHE A 110 -6.48 -5.36 -3.32
N ARG A 111 -6.67 -5.90 -4.53
CA ARG A 111 -7.79 -6.80 -4.83
C ARG A 111 -7.49 -8.31 -4.77
N SER A 112 -6.28 -8.76 -4.47
CA SER A 112 -5.96 -10.21 -4.57
C SER A 112 -4.96 -10.74 -3.53
N THR A 113 -5.08 -10.33 -2.27
CA THR A 113 -4.60 -11.18 -1.14
C THR A 113 -5.74 -11.44 -0.17
N SER A 114 -6.61 -12.36 -0.55
CA SER A 114 -7.58 -13.05 0.31
C SER A 114 -7.69 -14.49 -0.15
#